data_AF-A0A3C2CHV2-F1
#
_entry.id   AF-A0A3C2CHV2-F1
#
_cell.length_a   1.000
_cell.length_b   1.000
_cell.length_c   1.000
_cell.angle_alpha   90.00
_cell.angle_beta   90.00
_cell.angle_gamma   90.00
#
_symmetry.space_group_name_H-M   'P 1'
#
loop_
_entity.id
_entity.type
_entity.pdbx_description
1 polymer ?
#
loop_
_entity_poly.entity_id
_entity_poly.type
_entity_poly.pdbx_seq_one_letter_code
_entity_poly.pdbx_strand_id
1 'polypeptide(L)'
;MSKHELFNISQVCESLIGEFPELTVSKIRYLESQGLIKPARTESGYRKFSTDDLDQLVWILRQQRDYFVPLKALKERLERTGVDFKSDTGSGDSGLKAGDTQSLLATGISLDVEGLSRASGVSKEKIEELTELGLLKGRRVGSKEIFEGDSLLTIKSAKRLFELGMETRHLRMYLVAAQREAGVIEQLLSGKTKSGDMESRTEAKRELEEVVILGREIHKCLLKLSLDGLETW
;
A
#
# COMPACT_ATOMS: atom_id res chain seq x y z
N MET A 1 -28.81 18.96 -11.45
CA MET A 1 -28.67 17.74 -12.27
C MET A 1 -27.44 17.90 -13.14
N SER A 2 -26.27 17.51 -12.64
CA SER A 2 -25.02 17.63 -13.40
C SER A 2 -25.00 16.55 -14.48
N LYS A 3 -24.83 16.95 -15.75
CA LYS A 3 -24.57 16.02 -16.87
C LYS A 3 -23.29 15.25 -16.55
N HIS A 4 -23.39 13.99 -16.17
CA HIS A 4 -22.23 13.11 -16.12
C HIS A 4 -21.80 12.85 -17.56
N GLU A 5 -20.57 13.22 -17.89
CA GLU A 5 -19.99 13.00 -19.21
C GLU A 5 -19.75 11.49 -19.39
N LEU A 6 -20.36 10.89 -20.43
CA LEU A 6 -20.32 9.45 -20.67
C LEU A 6 -19.37 9.13 -21.82
N PHE A 7 -18.28 8.45 -21.51
CA PHE A 7 -17.20 8.13 -22.45
C PHE A 7 -17.39 6.74 -23.08
N ASN A 8 -16.96 6.60 -24.34
CA ASN A 8 -16.85 5.29 -24.97
C ASN A 8 -15.49 4.62 -24.64
N ILE A 9 -15.37 3.31 -24.84
CA ILE A 9 -14.15 2.57 -24.45
C ILE A 9 -12.89 3.06 -25.19
N SER A 10 -13.03 3.53 -26.43
CA SER A 10 -11.92 4.07 -27.23
C SER A 10 -11.46 5.43 -26.69
N GLN A 11 -12.41 6.31 -26.35
CA GLN A 11 -12.16 7.62 -25.73
C GLN A 11 -11.50 7.48 -24.37
N VAL A 12 -11.94 6.50 -23.55
CA VAL A 12 -11.28 6.19 -22.27
C VAL A 12 -9.83 5.77 -22.52
N CYS A 13 -9.60 4.85 -23.47
CA CYS A 13 -8.25 4.40 -23.81
C CYS A 13 -7.36 5.55 -24.30
N GLU A 14 -7.86 6.40 -25.19
CA GLU A 14 -7.16 7.57 -25.73
C GLU A 14 -6.85 8.60 -24.64
N SER A 15 -7.78 8.88 -23.72
CA SER A 15 -7.59 9.84 -22.64
C SER A 15 -6.49 9.43 -21.65
N LEU A 16 -6.28 8.12 -21.49
CA LEU A 16 -5.38 7.56 -20.48
C LEU A 16 -4.04 7.08 -21.06
N ILE A 17 -3.90 7.02 -22.39
CA ILE A 17 -2.67 6.55 -23.04
C ILE A 17 -1.44 7.40 -22.69
N GLY A 18 -1.64 8.69 -22.39
CA GLY A 18 -0.56 9.61 -22.01
C GLY A 18 0.10 9.26 -20.68
N GLU A 19 -0.66 8.68 -19.73
CA GLU A 19 -0.14 8.22 -18.43
C GLU A 19 0.14 6.71 -18.42
N PHE A 20 -0.60 5.93 -19.23
CA PHE A 20 -0.48 4.48 -19.32
C PHE A 20 -0.26 4.05 -20.79
N PRO A 21 0.98 4.10 -21.31
CA PRO A 21 1.27 3.83 -22.72
C PRO A 21 0.93 2.40 -23.17
N GLU A 22 0.90 1.46 -22.23
CA GLU A 22 0.57 0.05 -22.48
C GLU A 22 -0.93 -0.26 -22.35
N LEU A 23 -1.77 0.74 -22.07
CA LEU A 23 -3.20 0.55 -21.94
C LEU A 23 -3.82 0.26 -23.30
N THR A 24 -4.55 -0.86 -23.38
CA THR A 24 -5.29 -1.25 -24.57
C THR A 24 -6.77 -1.43 -24.26
N VAL A 25 -7.63 -1.32 -25.28
CA VAL A 25 -9.06 -1.62 -25.18
C VAL A 25 -9.28 -3.04 -24.63
N SER A 26 -8.44 -4.01 -25.03
CA SER A 26 -8.47 -5.38 -24.53
C SER A 26 -8.22 -5.46 -23.02
N LYS A 27 -7.27 -4.68 -22.50
CA LYS A 27 -6.99 -4.59 -21.06
C LYS A 27 -8.18 -4.01 -20.29
N ILE A 28 -8.85 -2.97 -20.80
CA ILE A 28 -10.04 -2.39 -20.16
C ILE A 28 -11.19 -3.41 -20.10
N ARG A 29 -11.44 -4.14 -21.20
CA ARG A 29 -12.46 -5.22 -21.23
C ARG A 29 -12.13 -6.36 -20.27
N TYR A 30 -10.85 -6.66 -20.12
CA TYR A 30 -10.39 -7.66 -19.17
C TYR A 30 -10.61 -7.21 -17.71
N LEU A 31 -10.35 -5.94 -17.37
CA LEU A 31 -10.65 -5.40 -16.03
C LEU A 31 -12.15 -5.42 -15.72
N GLU A 32 -13.00 -5.09 -16.71
CA GLU A 32 -14.45 -5.22 -16.61
C GLU A 32 -14.86 -6.68 -16.36
N SER A 33 -14.32 -7.66 -17.10
CA SER A 33 -14.69 -9.07 -16.95
C SER A 33 -14.29 -9.66 -15.60
N GLN A 34 -13.23 -9.13 -14.98
CA GLN A 34 -12.84 -9.48 -13.61
C GLN A 34 -13.75 -8.82 -12.55
N GLY A 35 -14.65 -7.92 -12.97
CA GLY A 35 -15.59 -7.21 -12.10
C GLY A 35 -14.98 -6.00 -11.39
N LEU A 36 -13.83 -5.51 -11.86
CA LEU A 36 -13.13 -4.38 -11.27
C LEU A 36 -13.69 -3.03 -11.71
N ILE A 37 -14.49 -2.97 -12.77
CA ILE A 37 -15.23 -1.78 -13.21
C ILE A 37 -16.60 -2.24 -13.73
N LYS A 38 -17.63 -1.41 -13.60
CA LYS A 38 -19.01 -1.76 -13.97
C LYS A 38 -19.66 -0.63 -14.79
N PRO A 39 -19.19 -0.40 -16.04
CA PRO A 39 -19.73 0.65 -16.88
C PRO A 39 -21.21 0.39 -17.22
N ALA A 40 -21.97 1.47 -17.33
CA ALA A 40 -23.37 1.40 -17.76
C ALA A 40 -23.47 0.88 -19.20
N ARG A 41 -24.58 0.18 -19.51
CA ARG A 41 -24.89 -0.24 -20.88
C ARG A 41 -26.05 0.57 -21.42
N THR A 42 -25.95 0.98 -22.68
CA THR A 42 -27.09 1.57 -23.41
C THR A 42 -28.10 0.49 -23.79
N GLU A 43 -29.33 0.87 -24.14
CA GLU A 43 -30.36 -0.04 -24.68
C GLU A 43 -29.87 -0.82 -25.92
N SER A 44 -28.94 -0.22 -26.66
CA SER A 44 -28.23 -0.80 -27.81
C SER A 44 -27.02 -1.69 -27.46
N GLY A 45 -26.72 -1.90 -26.18
CA GLY A 45 -25.69 -2.82 -25.71
C GLY A 45 -24.25 -2.29 -25.66
N TYR A 46 -24.02 -1.00 -25.98
CA TYR A 46 -22.70 -0.38 -25.90
C TYR A 46 -22.34 0.04 -24.47
N ARG A 47 -21.05 -0.02 -24.13
CA ARG A 47 -20.52 0.41 -22.82
C ARG A 47 -20.36 1.92 -22.78
N LYS A 48 -20.81 2.52 -21.68
CA LYS A 48 -20.63 3.93 -21.35
C LYS A 48 -19.96 4.02 -19.99
N PHE A 49 -18.78 4.62 -19.98
CA PHE A 49 -17.98 4.85 -18.79
C PHE A 49 -18.33 6.22 -18.24
N SER A 50 -18.64 6.28 -16.95
CA SER A 50 -18.79 7.52 -16.22
C SER A 50 -17.43 8.10 -15.82
N THR A 51 -17.41 9.33 -15.32
CA THR A 51 -16.22 9.92 -14.70
C THR A 51 -15.73 9.08 -13.51
N ASP A 52 -16.64 8.48 -12.74
CA ASP A 52 -16.28 7.64 -11.60
C ASP A 52 -15.61 6.32 -12.07
N ASP A 53 -16.07 5.74 -13.18
CA ASP A 53 -15.43 4.57 -13.80
C ASP A 53 -14.01 4.90 -14.27
N LEU A 54 -13.77 6.11 -14.75
CA LEU A 54 -12.46 6.60 -15.16
C LEU A 54 -11.51 6.75 -13.98
N ASP A 55 -11.97 7.39 -12.90
CA ASP A 55 -11.17 7.55 -11.68
C ASP A 55 -10.81 6.19 -11.08
N GLN A 56 -11.76 5.25 -11.07
CA GLN A 56 -11.53 3.87 -10.66
C GLN A 56 -10.54 3.15 -11.58
N LEU A 57 -10.61 3.35 -12.90
CA LEU A 57 -9.68 2.76 -13.86
C LEU A 57 -8.25 3.31 -13.67
N VAL A 58 -8.11 4.62 -13.51
CA VAL A 58 -6.82 5.27 -13.21
C VAL A 58 -6.24 4.72 -11.92
N TRP A 59 -7.07 4.59 -10.88
CA TRP A 59 -6.64 3.99 -9.61
C TRP A 59 -6.13 2.57 -9.81
N ILE A 60 -6.92 1.69 -10.46
CA ILE A 60 -6.54 0.31 -10.76
C ILE A 60 -5.21 0.25 -11.52
N LEU A 61 -5.05 1.05 -12.58
CA LEU A 61 -3.86 1.04 -13.43
C LEU A 61 -2.60 1.51 -12.69
N ARG A 62 -2.72 2.53 -11.81
CA ARG A 62 -1.61 2.93 -10.93
C ARG A 62 -1.24 1.82 -9.95
N GLN A 63 -2.23 1.15 -9.35
CA GLN A 63 -1.96 0.01 -8.46
C GLN A 63 -1.23 -1.12 -9.18
N GLN A 64 -1.57 -1.41 -10.44
CA GLN A 64 -0.87 -2.44 -11.22
C GLN A 64 0.53 -2.02 -11.65
N ARG A 65 0.71 -0.77 -12.13
CA ARG A 65 1.99 -0.27 -12.66
C ARG A 65 3.02 -0.06 -11.56
N ASP A 66 2.62 0.59 -10.47
CA ASP A 66 3.55 1.08 -9.46
C ASP A 66 3.75 0.05 -8.32
N TYR A 67 2.75 -0.80 -8.09
CA TYR A 67 2.70 -1.71 -6.94
C TYR A 67 2.44 -3.18 -7.30
N PHE A 68 2.31 -3.51 -8.59
CA PHE A 68 2.14 -4.89 -9.11
C PHE A 68 1.01 -5.69 -8.43
N VAL A 69 -0.08 -5.01 -8.06
CA VAL A 69 -1.17 -5.61 -7.27
C VAL A 69 -1.96 -6.65 -8.10
N PRO A 70 -2.17 -7.88 -7.59
CA PRO A 70 -3.02 -8.88 -8.24
C PRO A 70 -4.50 -8.47 -8.31
N LEU A 71 -5.18 -8.80 -9.40
CA LEU A 71 -6.58 -8.42 -9.67
C LEU A 71 -7.56 -8.88 -8.59
N LYS A 72 -7.30 -10.06 -7.99
CA LYS A 72 -8.11 -10.60 -6.90
C LYS A 72 -8.06 -9.71 -5.65
N ALA A 73 -6.88 -9.19 -5.31
CA ALA A 73 -6.70 -8.27 -4.18
C ALA A 73 -7.32 -6.90 -4.47
N LEU A 74 -7.26 -6.41 -5.72
CA LEU A 74 -7.94 -5.16 -6.12
C LEU A 74 -9.47 -5.27 -6.01
N LYS A 75 -10.03 -6.42 -6.40
CA LYS A 75 -11.46 -6.66 -6.33
C LYS A 75 -11.96 -6.67 -4.88
N GLU A 76 -11.24 -7.37 -4.01
CA GLU A 76 -11.57 -7.41 -2.58
C GLU A 76 -11.49 -6.02 -1.93
N ARG A 77 -10.55 -5.17 -2.37
CA ARG A 77 -10.45 -3.77 -1.92
C ARG A 77 -11.61 -2.92 -2.39
N LEU A 78 -12.01 -3.04 -3.65
CA LEU A 78 -13.16 -2.32 -4.20
C LEU A 78 -14.46 -2.75 -3.53
N GLU A 79 -14.62 -4.04 -3.22
CA GLU A 79 -15.78 -4.59 -2.52
C GLU A 79 -15.83 -4.16 -1.05
N ARG A 80 -14.68 -4.06 -0.37
CA ARG A 80 -14.58 -3.64 1.05
C ARG A 80 -14.72 -2.13 1.25
N THR A 81 -14.39 -1.32 0.24
CA THR A 81 -14.36 0.15 0.35
C THR A 81 -15.65 0.83 -0.10
N GLY A 82 -16.53 0.13 -0.84
CA GLY A 82 -17.85 0.66 -1.26
C GLY A 82 -17.75 2.11 -1.75
N VAL A 83 -16.98 2.35 -2.80
CA VAL A 83 -16.43 3.69 -3.05
C VAL A 83 -17.49 4.68 -3.52
N ASP A 84 -17.85 5.63 -2.67
CA ASP A 84 -18.23 6.99 -3.07
C ASP A 84 -16.93 7.81 -3.12
N PHE A 85 -16.48 8.19 -4.32
CA PHE A 85 -15.23 8.94 -4.54
C PHE A 85 -15.30 10.42 -4.10
N LYS A 86 -16.35 10.79 -3.34
CA LYS A 86 -16.50 12.10 -2.71
C LYS A 86 -16.66 11.91 -1.20
N SER A 87 -15.58 12.20 -0.48
CA SER A 87 -15.52 12.54 0.96
C SER A 87 -16.03 11.52 1.99
N ASP A 88 -15.07 11.04 2.79
CA ASP A 88 -15.09 10.87 4.26
C ASP A 88 -16.05 9.86 4.95
N THR A 89 -15.53 9.32 6.06
CA THR A 89 -16.17 8.62 7.19
C THR A 89 -16.60 7.13 7.08
N GLY A 90 -15.89 6.30 7.86
CA GLY A 90 -16.50 5.72 9.07
C GLY A 90 -17.01 4.27 9.06
N SER A 91 -16.57 3.52 10.07
CA SER A 91 -17.08 2.21 10.56
C SER A 91 -16.74 0.97 9.71
N GLY A 92 -16.31 -0.15 10.26
CA GLY A 92 -16.09 -0.56 11.65
C GLY A 92 -15.65 -2.03 11.64
N ASP A 93 -14.81 -2.36 12.63
CA ASP A 93 -14.65 -3.66 13.29
C ASP A 93 -14.90 -4.96 12.50
N SER A 94 -13.82 -5.72 12.24
CA SER A 94 -13.87 -7.19 12.30
C SER A 94 -12.46 -7.75 12.39
N GLY A 95 -12.16 -8.46 13.49
CA GLY A 95 -10.88 -9.10 13.75
C GLY A 95 -10.52 -10.14 12.69
N LEU A 96 -9.39 -9.93 11.99
CA LEU A 96 -8.81 -10.88 11.05
C LEU A 96 -7.29 -10.89 11.17
N LYS A 97 -6.74 -12.11 11.08
CA LYS A 97 -5.39 -12.54 11.48
C LYS A 97 -4.25 -11.69 10.90
N ALA A 98 -3.27 -11.41 11.76
CA ALA A 98 -2.18 -10.44 11.58
C ALA A 98 -1.20 -10.67 10.40
N GLY A 99 -1.28 -11.80 9.68
CA GLY A 99 -0.35 -12.13 8.59
C GLY A 99 -0.74 -11.59 7.21
N ASP A 100 -2.05 -11.46 6.91
CA ASP A 100 -2.54 -11.04 5.59
C ASP A 100 -2.90 -9.55 5.53
N THR A 101 -3.22 -8.93 6.66
CA THR A 101 -3.63 -7.52 6.76
C THR A 101 -2.48 -6.54 6.50
N GLN A 102 -1.24 -6.96 6.71
CA GLN A 102 -0.07 -6.08 6.58
C GLN A 102 0.24 -5.72 5.12
N SER A 103 0.00 -6.63 4.17
CA SER A 103 0.14 -6.33 2.73
C SER A 103 -1.09 -5.61 2.16
N LEU A 104 -2.28 -5.86 2.73
CA LEU A 104 -3.56 -5.33 2.25
C LEU A 104 -3.82 -3.86 2.68
N LEU A 105 -3.30 -3.42 3.82
CA LEU A 105 -3.41 -2.03 4.29
C LEU A 105 -2.38 -1.08 3.66
N ALA A 106 -1.31 -1.63 3.06
CA ALA A 106 -0.17 -0.86 2.56
C ALA A 106 -0.40 -0.19 1.19
N THR A 107 -1.35 -0.65 0.37
CA THR A 107 -1.40 -0.31 -1.05
C THR A 107 -2.71 0.40 -1.43
N GLY A 108 -2.62 1.73 -1.58
CA GLY A 108 -3.70 2.63 -2.00
C GLY A 108 -3.89 3.87 -1.12
N ILE A 109 -3.24 3.92 0.05
CA ILE A 109 -3.40 5.01 1.02
C ILE A 109 -2.23 5.98 0.86
N SER A 110 -2.54 7.19 0.40
CA SER A 110 -1.63 8.33 0.27
C SER A 110 -2.20 9.45 1.13
N LEU A 111 -1.61 9.68 2.30
CA LEU A 111 -2.12 10.61 3.29
C LEU A 111 -1.09 11.70 3.55
N ASP A 112 -1.54 12.95 3.66
CA ASP A 112 -0.71 13.97 4.31
C ASP A 112 -0.70 13.76 5.83
N VAL A 113 0.11 14.55 6.55
CA VAL A 113 0.22 14.48 8.02
C VAL A 113 -1.16 14.54 8.69
N GLU A 114 -2.08 15.34 8.16
CA GLU A 114 -3.43 15.47 8.71
C GLU A 114 -4.27 14.21 8.47
N GLY A 115 -4.25 13.67 7.25
CA GLY A 115 -4.89 12.39 6.95
C GLY A 115 -4.34 11.25 7.81
N LEU A 116 -3.02 11.22 8.02
CA LEU A 116 -2.35 10.21 8.84
C LEU A 116 -2.74 10.32 10.31
N SER A 117 -2.84 11.55 10.84
CA SER A 117 -3.31 11.81 12.21
C SER A 117 -4.75 11.36 12.41
N ARG A 118 -5.65 11.71 11.48
CA ARG A 118 -7.05 11.30 11.55
C ARG A 118 -7.23 9.78 11.47
N ALA A 119 -6.52 9.13 10.55
CA ALA A 119 -6.64 7.69 10.30
C ALA A 119 -6.00 6.82 11.41
N SER A 120 -4.99 7.34 12.11
CA SER A 120 -4.30 6.63 13.19
C SER A 120 -4.82 7.01 14.59
N GLY A 121 -5.38 8.21 14.75
CA GLY A 121 -5.68 8.80 16.04
C GLY A 121 -4.43 9.18 16.85
N VAL A 122 -3.31 9.46 16.17
CA VAL A 122 -2.06 9.98 16.76
C VAL A 122 -1.95 11.47 16.45
N SER A 123 -1.49 12.28 17.39
CA SER A 123 -1.39 13.75 17.20
C SER A 123 -0.32 14.11 16.17
N LYS A 124 -0.50 15.23 15.47
CA LYS A 124 0.42 15.69 14.39
C LYS A 124 1.85 15.85 14.91
N GLU A 125 2.01 16.38 16.12
CA GLU A 125 3.31 16.60 16.77
C GLU A 125 4.04 15.26 17.00
N LYS A 126 3.29 14.21 17.39
CA LYS A 126 3.86 12.87 17.57
C LYS A 126 4.21 12.22 16.23
N ILE A 127 3.47 12.51 15.15
CA ILE A 127 3.82 12.07 13.79
C ILE A 127 5.14 12.71 13.37
N GLU A 128 5.28 14.02 13.55
CA GLU A 128 6.49 14.77 13.24
C GLU A 128 7.69 14.23 14.03
N GLU A 129 7.54 13.98 15.33
CA GLU A 129 8.58 13.36 16.16
C GLU A 129 9.02 11.98 15.62
N LEU A 130 8.08 11.15 15.17
CA LEU A 130 8.38 9.84 14.57
C LEU A 130 9.05 9.96 13.20
N THR A 131 8.69 10.96 12.41
CA THR A 131 9.33 11.27 11.13
C THR A 131 10.76 11.78 11.34
N GLU A 132 10.97 12.69 12.30
CA GLU A 132 12.31 13.18 12.67
C GLU A 132 13.21 12.06 13.21
N LEU A 133 12.64 11.12 13.97
CA LEU A 133 13.34 9.93 14.43
C LEU A 133 13.69 8.96 13.27
N GLY A 134 13.03 9.10 12.11
CA GLY A 134 13.23 8.25 10.93
C GLY A 134 12.41 6.96 10.93
N LEU A 135 11.41 6.85 11.81
CA LEU A 135 10.46 5.72 11.82
C LEU A 135 9.42 5.81 10.72
N LEU A 136 9.11 7.03 10.28
CA LEU A 136 8.21 7.30 9.17
C LEU A 136 9.00 7.97 8.04
N LYS A 137 8.68 7.62 6.80
CA LYS A 137 9.28 8.24 5.62
C LYS A 137 8.19 8.76 4.71
N GLY A 138 8.02 10.07 4.70
CA GLY A 138 7.17 10.75 3.75
C GLY A 138 7.90 11.03 2.44
N ARG A 139 7.13 11.15 1.35
CA ARG A 139 7.59 11.68 0.07
C ARG A 139 7.09 13.12 -0.06
N ARG A 140 7.98 14.04 -0.42
CA ARG A 140 7.58 15.42 -0.68
C ARG A 140 6.90 15.53 -2.05
N VAL A 141 5.67 16.04 -2.06
CA VAL A 141 4.87 16.31 -3.26
C VAL A 141 4.38 17.75 -3.18
N GLY A 142 5.03 18.64 -3.95
CA GLY A 142 4.81 20.09 -3.84
C GLY A 142 5.22 20.61 -2.45
N SER A 143 4.28 21.25 -1.76
CA SER A 143 4.46 21.75 -0.38
C SER A 143 4.06 20.76 0.71
N LYS A 144 3.51 19.59 0.36
CA LYS A 144 3.03 18.59 1.32
C LYS A 144 3.96 17.40 1.41
N GLU A 145 4.05 16.83 2.60
CA GLU A 145 4.64 15.52 2.83
C GLU A 145 3.56 14.46 2.81
N ILE A 146 3.77 13.43 2.00
CA ILE A 146 2.80 12.38 1.71
C ILE A 146 3.34 11.05 2.21
N PHE A 147 2.52 10.36 2.99
CA PHE A 147 2.81 9.09 3.64
C PHE A 147 2.03 7.96 2.96
N GLU A 148 2.72 6.88 2.67
CA GLU A 148 2.15 5.68 2.04
C GLU A 148 1.64 4.68 3.11
N GLY A 149 1.01 3.58 2.70
CA GLY A 149 0.29 2.70 3.63
C GLY A 149 1.15 2.05 4.72
N ASP A 150 2.44 1.80 4.47
CA ASP A 150 3.37 1.30 5.50
C ASP A 150 3.54 2.31 6.65
N SER A 151 3.44 3.61 6.37
CA SER A 151 3.49 4.65 7.41
C SER A 151 2.24 4.58 8.31
N LEU A 152 1.06 4.31 7.73
CA LEU A 152 -0.17 4.14 8.50
C LEU A 152 -0.11 2.89 9.39
N LEU A 153 0.43 1.78 8.87
CA LEU A 153 0.61 0.56 9.64
C LEU A 153 1.60 0.77 10.81
N THR A 154 2.72 1.45 10.51
CA THR A 154 3.77 1.77 11.49
C THR A 154 3.22 2.63 12.61
N ILE A 155 2.47 3.69 12.28
CA ILE A 155 1.95 4.62 13.28
C ILE A 155 0.81 4.02 14.13
N LYS A 156 -0.03 3.17 13.55
CA LYS A 156 -1.06 2.42 14.31
C LYS A 156 -0.41 1.44 15.30
N SER A 157 0.67 0.78 14.88
CA SER A 157 1.45 -0.11 15.75
C SER A 157 2.13 0.68 16.87
N ALA A 158 2.77 1.81 16.54
CA ALA A 158 3.39 2.70 17.51
C ALA A 158 2.38 3.22 18.55
N LYS A 159 1.18 3.64 18.12
CA LYS A 159 0.09 4.03 19.02
C LYS A 159 -0.22 2.93 20.03
N ARG A 160 -0.37 1.68 19.59
CA ARG A 160 -0.68 0.57 20.48
C ARG A 160 0.44 0.32 21.49
N LEU A 161 1.70 0.46 21.08
CA LEU A 161 2.86 0.36 21.98
C LEU A 161 2.88 1.51 23.01
N PHE A 162 2.50 2.73 22.62
CA PHE A 162 2.39 3.86 23.54
C PHE A 162 1.30 3.66 24.58
N GLU A 163 0.14 3.11 24.19
CA GLU A 163 -0.93 2.72 25.12
C GLU A 163 -0.47 1.64 26.12
N LEU A 164 0.56 0.85 25.78
CA LEU A 164 1.19 -0.14 26.65
C LEU A 164 2.35 0.44 27.47
N GLY A 165 2.58 1.76 27.42
CA GLY A 165 3.59 2.46 28.22
C GLY A 165 4.95 2.63 27.54
N MET A 166 5.08 2.29 26.25
CA MET A 166 6.30 2.62 25.50
C MET A 166 6.32 4.10 25.13
N GLU A 167 7.53 4.60 24.84
CA GLU A 167 7.75 5.96 24.38
C GLU A 167 8.49 5.93 23.04
N THR A 168 8.48 7.06 22.31
CA THR A 168 9.17 7.21 21.03
C THR A 168 10.62 6.75 21.09
N ARG A 169 11.32 7.03 22.19
CA ARG A 169 12.72 6.64 22.41
C ARG A 169 12.93 5.12 22.39
N HIS A 170 11.95 4.34 22.84
CA HIS A 170 12.02 2.87 22.85
C HIS A 170 11.88 2.32 21.43
N LEU A 171 11.15 3.01 20.55
CA LEU A 171 10.97 2.56 19.17
C LEU A 171 12.26 2.58 18.34
N ARG A 172 13.27 3.34 18.79
CA ARG A 172 14.59 3.40 18.16
C ARG A 172 15.24 2.02 18.03
N MET A 173 14.96 1.08 18.94
CA MET A 173 15.51 -0.28 18.85
C MET A 173 15.04 -1.02 17.59
N TYR A 174 13.77 -0.83 17.21
CA TYR A 174 13.23 -1.43 15.98
C TYR A 174 13.82 -0.78 14.73
N LEU A 175 13.98 0.55 14.74
CA LEU A 175 14.62 1.28 13.64
C LEU A 175 16.06 0.78 13.39
N VAL A 176 16.86 0.68 14.45
CA VAL A 176 18.26 0.24 14.35
C VAL A 176 18.34 -1.22 13.90
N ALA A 177 17.47 -2.10 14.40
CA ALA A 177 17.42 -3.49 13.95
C ALA A 177 17.11 -3.58 12.45
N ALA A 178 16.06 -2.89 11.99
CA ALA A 178 15.67 -2.87 10.58
C ALA A 178 16.77 -2.32 9.66
N GLN A 179 17.46 -1.24 10.07
CA GLN A 179 18.58 -0.68 9.30
C GLN A 179 19.77 -1.65 9.19
N ARG A 180 20.08 -2.40 10.25
CA ARG A 180 21.13 -3.42 10.22
C ARG A 180 20.77 -4.59 9.32
N GLU A 181 19.52 -5.06 9.40
CA GLU A 181 19.00 -6.11 8.52
C GLU A 181 19.06 -5.67 7.06
N ALA A 182 18.59 -4.46 6.75
CA ALA A 182 18.65 -3.89 5.40
C ALA A 182 20.09 -3.85 4.86
N GLY A 183 21.07 -3.39 5.66
CA GLY A 183 22.46 -3.34 5.24
C GLY A 183 23.06 -4.71 4.91
N VAL A 184 22.73 -5.75 5.67
CA VAL A 184 23.18 -7.14 5.39
C VAL A 184 22.55 -7.66 4.10
N ILE A 185 21.24 -7.41 3.91
CA ILE A 185 20.50 -7.83 2.71
C ILE A 185 21.02 -7.11 1.46
N GLU A 186 21.28 -5.80 1.55
CA GLU A 186 21.89 -5.02 0.48
C GLU A 186 23.26 -5.58 0.08
N GLN A 187 24.10 -5.93 1.05
CA GLN A 187 25.40 -6.54 0.79
C GLN A 187 25.26 -7.89 0.08
N LEU A 188 24.32 -8.74 0.53
CA LEU A 188 24.04 -10.05 -0.08
C LEU A 188 23.62 -9.92 -1.55
N LEU A 189 22.76 -8.94 -1.87
CA LEU A 189 22.19 -8.75 -3.21
C LEU A 189 23.02 -7.81 -4.11
N SER A 190 24.09 -7.21 -3.58
CA SER A 190 24.91 -6.19 -4.27
C SER A 190 25.55 -6.68 -5.58
N GLY A 191 25.85 -7.97 -5.69
CA GLY A 191 26.43 -8.57 -6.90
C GLY A 191 25.41 -8.74 -8.02
N LYS A 192 24.22 -9.27 -7.71
CA LYS A 192 23.17 -9.60 -8.68
C LYS A 192 22.49 -8.35 -9.25
N THR A 193 22.37 -7.31 -8.45
CA THR A 193 21.76 -6.03 -8.85
C THR A 193 22.62 -5.23 -9.84
N LYS A 194 23.95 -5.42 -9.84
CA LYS A 194 24.89 -4.74 -10.75
C LYS A 194 24.92 -5.33 -12.17
N SER A 195 24.50 -6.58 -12.35
CA SER A 195 24.61 -7.30 -13.63
C SER A 195 23.73 -6.73 -14.77
N GLY A 196 22.82 -5.79 -14.48
CA GLY A 196 22.03 -5.05 -15.48
C GLY A 196 20.91 -5.84 -16.16
N ASP A 197 20.99 -7.17 -16.19
CA ASP A 197 20.04 -8.06 -16.84
C ASP A 197 18.69 -8.17 -16.08
N MET A 198 17.60 -8.27 -16.83
CA MET A 198 16.23 -8.33 -16.32
C MET A 198 15.97 -9.63 -15.56
N GLU A 199 16.57 -10.75 -15.97
CA GLU A 199 16.46 -12.04 -15.29
C GLU A 199 17.15 -11.99 -13.91
N SER A 200 18.40 -11.51 -13.86
CA SER A 200 19.14 -11.28 -12.61
C SER A 200 18.40 -10.37 -11.62
N ARG A 201 17.73 -9.30 -12.11
CA ARG A 201 16.93 -8.42 -11.26
C ARG A 201 15.67 -9.08 -10.71
N THR A 202 15.02 -9.90 -11.53
CA THR A 202 13.82 -10.65 -11.12
C THR A 202 14.17 -11.69 -10.06
N GLU A 203 15.27 -12.42 -10.25
CA GLU A 203 15.78 -13.37 -9.27
C GLU A 203 16.18 -12.67 -7.96
N ALA A 204 16.92 -11.56 -8.03
CA ALA A 204 17.30 -10.78 -6.84
C ALA A 204 16.09 -10.28 -6.05
N LYS A 205 14.99 -9.90 -6.73
CA LYS A 205 13.74 -9.51 -6.06
C LYS A 205 13.09 -10.69 -5.34
N ARG A 206 13.08 -11.89 -5.96
CA ARG A 206 12.55 -13.10 -5.34
C ARG A 206 13.35 -13.50 -4.10
N GLU A 207 14.68 -13.46 -4.20
CA GLU A 207 15.57 -13.75 -3.08
C GLU A 207 15.43 -12.73 -1.95
N LEU A 208 15.27 -11.44 -2.29
CA LEU A 208 14.98 -10.39 -1.31
C LEU A 208 13.72 -10.73 -0.49
N GLU A 209 12.63 -11.08 -1.16
CA GLU A 209 11.37 -11.43 -0.51
C GLU A 209 11.53 -12.64 0.42
N GLU A 210 12.25 -13.67 -0.03
CA GLU A 210 12.54 -14.87 0.74
C GLU A 210 13.39 -14.58 2.00
N VAL A 211 14.48 -13.83 1.85
CA VAL A 211 15.37 -13.45 2.96
C VAL A 211 14.61 -12.63 4.01
N VAL A 212 13.76 -11.71 3.58
CA VAL A 212 12.93 -10.89 4.48
C VAL A 212 11.93 -11.76 5.25
N ILE A 213 11.30 -12.76 4.62
CA ILE A 213 10.39 -13.69 5.31
C ILE A 213 11.14 -14.52 6.35
N LEU A 214 12.27 -15.12 5.97
CA LEU A 214 13.06 -15.97 6.86
C LEU A 214 13.65 -15.18 8.02
N GLY A 215 14.12 -13.96 7.77
CA GLY A 215 14.63 -13.05 8.81
C GLY A 215 13.60 -12.75 9.89
N ARG A 216 12.32 -12.52 9.52
CA ARG A 216 11.24 -12.31 10.49
C ARG A 216 10.97 -13.54 11.36
N GLU A 217 11.00 -14.75 10.79
CA GLU A 217 10.81 -15.98 11.57
C GLU A 217 11.97 -16.21 12.54
N ILE A 218 13.22 -15.92 12.13
CA ILE A 218 14.38 -15.96 13.03
C ILE A 218 14.20 -14.95 14.17
N HIS A 219 13.83 -13.70 13.88
CA HIS A 219 13.62 -12.66 14.89
C HIS A 219 12.57 -13.08 15.92
N LYS A 220 11.44 -13.61 15.46
CA LYS A 220 10.36 -14.13 16.31
C LYS A 220 10.85 -15.25 17.24
N CYS A 221 11.61 -16.21 16.73
CA CYS A 221 12.16 -17.32 17.52
C CYS A 221 13.20 -16.83 18.54
N LEU A 222 14.09 -15.92 18.15
CA LEU A 222 15.10 -15.36 19.06
C LEU A 222 14.48 -14.50 20.17
N LEU A 223 13.45 -13.72 19.84
CA LEU A 223 12.70 -12.95 20.82
C LEU A 223 12.03 -13.89 21.83
N LYS A 224 11.35 -14.94 21.35
CA LYS A 224 10.78 -15.96 22.23
C LYS A 224 11.83 -16.56 23.16
N LEU A 225 12.94 -17.05 22.61
CA LEU A 225 14.03 -17.63 23.40
C LEU A 225 14.58 -16.66 24.46
N SER A 226 14.66 -15.36 24.15
CA SER A 226 15.14 -14.34 25.09
C SER A 226 14.12 -14.01 26.18
N LEU A 227 12.83 -14.18 25.91
CA LEU A 227 11.72 -13.93 26.84
C LEU A 227 11.32 -15.18 27.64
N ASP A 228 11.62 -16.40 27.18
CA ASP A 228 11.34 -17.65 27.90
C ASP A 228 12.02 -17.65 29.30
N GLY A 229 13.11 -16.89 29.48
CA GLY A 229 13.72 -16.64 30.80
C GLY A 229 12.91 -15.73 31.74
N LEU A 230 11.91 -15.01 31.23
CA LEU A 230 11.00 -14.12 31.97
C LEU A 230 9.65 -14.77 32.28
N GLU A 231 9.31 -15.92 31.70
CA GLU A 231 8.04 -16.65 31.95
C GLU A 231 7.96 -17.34 33.33
N THR A 232 8.84 -16.98 34.28
CA THR A 232 8.84 -17.48 35.67
C THR A 232 8.03 -16.62 36.65
N TRP A 233 7.10 -15.78 36.15
CA TRP A 233 6.27 -14.87 36.94
C TRP A 233 4.79 -15.29 36.90
#